data_AF-A0A9X0CGB2-F1
#
_entry.id   AF-A0A9X0CGB2-F1
#
_cell.length_a   1.000
_cell.length_b   1.000
_cell.length_c   1.000
_cell.angle_alpha   90.00
_cell.angle_beta   90.00
_cell.angle_gamma   90.00
#
_symmetry.space_group_name_H-M   'P 1'
#
loop_
_entity.id
_entity.type
_entity.pdbx_description
1 polymer ?
#
loop_
_entity_poly.entity_id
_entity_poly.type
_entity_poly.pdbx_seq_one_letter_code
_entity_poly.pdbx_strand_id
1 'polypeptide(L)'
;MLKLLTETAEKDYSKFDCFVCVILSHGSKDCIYGTDDKVIKVEAITSLFRRDQCPSLEGKPKIFLIQACRGTERDRLPIESDSDPISISSSSLPADADFLICFASAPGHQSYRQRFLGSWFISSVVSVFKKYAETRAPYGYDDQSK
;
A
#
# COMPACT_ATOMS: atom_id res chain seq x y z
N MET A 1 14.76 1.48 8.45
CA MET A 1 13.58 1.51 7.56
C MET A 1 13.53 2.78 6.73
N LEU A 2 13.43 3.97 7.35
CA LEU A 2 13.29 5.23 6.60
C LEU A 2 14.41 5.47 5.58
N LYS A 3 15.68 5.31 5.98
CA LYS A 3 16.84 5.43 5.08
C LYS A 3 16.71 4.57 3.81
N LEU A 4 16.34 3.29 3.96
CA LEU A 4 16.12 2.39 2.83
C LEU A 4 14.98 2.85 1.93
N LEU A 5 13.89 3.36 2.50
CA LEU A 5 12.74 3.85 1.73
C LEU A 5 13.10 5.13 0.97
N THR A 6 13.85 6.05 1.60
CA THR A 6 14.37 7.26 0.95
C THR A 6 15.30 6.92 -0.21
N GLU A 7 16.30 6.07 0.01
CA GLU A 7 17.22 5.61 -1.05
C GLU A 7 16.50 4.84 -2.17
N THR A 8 15.37 4.20 -1.85
CA THR A 8 14.54 3.51 -2.84
C THR A 8 13.72 4.49 -3.67
N ALA A 9 13.13 5.51 -3.05
CA ALA A 9 12.38 6.56 -3.73
C ALA A 9 13.23 7.37 -4.72
N GLU A 10 14.54 7.48 -4.48
CA GLU A 10 15.51 8.15 -5.35
C GLU A 10 15.88 7.34 -6.61
N LYS A 11 15.42 6.09 -6.74
CA LYS A 11 15.73 5.26 -7.91
C LYS A 11 14.94 5.70 -9.14
N ASP A 12 15.51 5.42 -10.30
CA ASP A 12 14.83 5.60 -11.57
C ASP A 12 13.91 4.41 -11.88
N TYR A 13 12.59 4.67 -11.89
CA TYR A 13 11.55 3.71 -12.22
C TYR A 13 11.07 3.81 -13.67
N SER A 14 11.67 4.64 -14.54
CA SER A 14 11.19 4.87 -15.90
C SER A 14 11.01 3.58 -16.71
N LYS A 15 11.82 2.55 -16.46
CA LYS A 15 11.76 1.23 -17.12
C LYS A 15 10.87 0.19 -16.44
N PHE A 16 10.16 0.55 -15.39
CA PHE A 16 9.28 -0.32 -14.61
C PHE A 16 7.83 0.05 -14.82
N ASP A 17 6.92 -0.93 -14.72
CA ASP A 17 5.48 -0.73 -14.91
C ASP A 17 4.75 -0.38 -13.62
N CYS A 18 5.26 -0.82 -12.46
CA CYS A 18 4.68 -0.54 -11.15
C CYS A 18 5.71 -0.60 -10.03
N PHE A 19 5.31 -0.12 -8.85
CA PHE A 19 6.06 -0.25 -7.60
C PHE A 19 5.22 -1.00 -6.58
N VAL A 20 5.83 -1.97 -5.88
CA VAL A 20 5.20 -2.72 -4.79
C VAL A 20 6.08 -2.67 -3.56
N CYS A 21 5.54 -2.19 -2.44
CA CYS A 21 6.18 -2.17 -1.14
C CYS A 21 5.41 -3.05 -0.15
N VAL A 22 6.08 -4.05 0.44
CA VAL A 22 5.48 -4.93 1.45
C VAL A 22 6.14 -4.67 2.79
N ILE A 23 5.37 -4.26 3.78
CA ILE A 23 5.87 -3.96 5.13
C ILE A 23 5.24 -4.93 6.13
N LEU A 24 6.10 -5.64 6.85
CA LEU A 24 5.74 -6.62 7.88
C LEU A 24 6.34 -6.14 9.21
N SER A 25 5.54 -5.59 10.11
CA SER A 25 6.04 -5.13 11.41
C SER A 25 4.98 -5.16 12.51
N HIS A 26 5.41 -4.82 13.72
CA HIS A 26 4.49 -4.28 14.72
C HIS A 26 4.06 -2.86 14.33
N GLY A 27 2.91 -2.43 14.84
CA GLY A 27 2.40 -1.11 14.58
C GLY A 27 1.28 -0.74 15.53
N SER A 28 0.81 0.48 15.34
CA SER A 28 -0.38 1.04 15.98
C SER A 28 -1.13 1.89 14.95
N LYS A 29 -2.14 2.65 15.37
CA LYS A 29 -2.98 3.44 14.47
C LYS A 29 -2.11 4.27 13.50
N ASP A 30 -2.18 3.91 12.22
CA ASP A 30 -1.48 4.55 11.09
C ASP A 30 0.03 4.66 11.23
N CYS A 31 0.64 3.79 12.05
CA CYS A 31 2.04 3.84 12.41
C CYS A 31 2.71 2.47 12.34
N ILE A 32 3.97 2.46 11.92
CA ILE A 32 4.82 1.28 11.81
C ILE A 32 6.00 1.42 12.77
N TYR A 33 6.30 0.36 13.51
CA TYR A 33 7.43 0.33 14.44
C TYR A 33 8.68 -0.18 13.73
N GLY A 34 9.78 0.56 13.87
CA GLY A 34 11.11 0.12 13.52
C GLY A 34 11.70 -0.75 14.62
N THR A 35 12.74 -1.52 14.28
CA THR A 35 13.52 -2.30 15.25
C THR A 35 14.43 -1.42 16.12
N ASP A 36 14.53 -0.13 15.78
CA ASP A 36 15.26 0.91 16.48
C ASP A 36 14.37 1.71 17.44
N ASP A 37 13.20 1.15 17.81
CA ASP A 37 12.15 1.76 18.64
C ASP A 37 11.58 3.08 18.09
N LYS A 38 11.89 3.41 16.83
CA LYS A 38 11.30 4.56 16.15
C LYS A 38 9.95 4.21 15.54
N VAL A 39 9.05 5.18 15.59
CA VAL A 39 7.71 5.07 15.00
C VAL A 39 7.65 5.91 13.74
N ILE A 40 7.17 5.33 12.65
CA ILE A 40 7.03 6.01 11.36
C ILE A 40 5.56 5.98 10.96
N LYS A 41 4.99 7.14 10.65
CA LYS A 41 3.62 7.23 10.10
C LYS A 41 3.59 6.63 8.70
N VAL A 42 2.51 5.92 8.38
CA VAL A 42 2.32 5.36 7.03
C VAL A 42 2.34 6.47 5.97
N GLU A 43 1.72 7.61 6.27
CA GLU A 43 1.74 8.80 5.40
C GLU A 43 3.16 9.27 5.08
N ALA A 44 4.08 9.26 6.05
CA ALA A 44 5.48 9.65 5.84
C ALA A 44 6.26 8.66 4.98
N ILE A 45 5.79 7.41 4.88
CA ILE A 45 6.35 6.40 3.97
C ILE A 45 5.79 6.63 2.56
N THR A 46 4.48 6.75 2.43
CA THR A 46 3.82 6.91 1.13
C THR A 46 4.15 8.24 0.47
N SER A 47 4.39 9.29 1.26
CA SER A 47 4.76 10.62 0.74
C SER A 47 6.06 10.61 -0.06
N LEU A 48 7.00 9.72 0.27
CA LEU A 48 8.28 9.57 -0.47
C LEU A 48 8.07 9.14 -1.93
N PHE A 49 6.95 8.49 -2.22
CA PHE A 49 6.63 7.94 -3.54
C PHE A 49 5.55 8.73 -4.27
N ARG A 50 5.13 9.89 -3.74
CA ARG A 50 4.22 10.80 -4.44
C ARG A 50 4.85 11.28 -5.73
N ARG A 51 4.02 11.69 -6.68
CA ARG A 51 4.49 12.17 -7.99
C ARG A 51 5.55 13.27 -7.88
N ASP A 52 5.37 14.21 -6.97
CA ASP A 52 6.29 15.34 -6.77
C ASP A 52 7.62 14.92 -6.14
N GLN A 53 7.65 13.79 -5.43
CA GLN A 53 8.84 13.26 -4.76
C GLN A 53 9.54 12.17 -5.57
N CYS A 54 8.80 11.41 -6.38
CA CYS A 54 9.29 10.32 -7.22
C CYS A 54 8.66 10.39 -8.64
N PRO A 55 9.11 11.32 -9.50
CA PRO A 55 8.50 11.54 -10.82
C PRO A 55 8.58 10.33 -11.76
N SER A 56 9.57 9.46 -11.59
CA SER A 56 9.73 8.25 -12.42
C SER A 56 8.62 7.20 -12.21
N LEU A 57 7.79 7.38 -11.16
CA LEU A 57 6.56 6.62 -10.86
C LEU A 57 5.26 7.35 -11.24
N GLU A 58 5.33 8.47 -11.97
CA GLU A 58 4.14 9.15 -12.47
C GLU A 58 3.33 8.24 -13.41
N GLY A 59 2.02 8.14 -13.17
CA GLY A 59 1.12 7.30 -13.96
C GLY A 59 1.29 5.79 -13.73
N LYS A 60 2.15 5.39 -12.79
CA LYS A 60 2.44 3.98 -12.48
C LYS A 60 1.80 3.57 -11.16
N PRO A 61 1.17 2.39 -11.08
CA PRO A 61 0.61 1.89 -9.83
C PRO A 61 1.65 1.77 -8.72
N LYS A 62 1.32 2.29 -7.54
CA LYS A 62 2.13 2.31 -6.32
C LYS A 62 1.38 1.52 -5.24
N ILE A 63 1.74 0.26 -5.07
CA ILE A 63 1.02 -0.70 -4.21
C ILE A 63 1.75 -0.87 -2.89
N PHE A 64 1.08 -0.57 -1.77
CA PHE A 64 1.60 -0.77 -0.42
C PHE A 64 0.78 -1.84 0.29
N LEU A 65 1.42 -2.94 0.68
CA LEU A 65 0.82 -4.03 1.45
C LEU A 65 1.37 -4.00 2.88
N ILE A 66 0.55 -3.57 3.83
CA ILE A 66 0.98 -3.30 5.20
C ILE A 66 0.37 -4.32 6.16
N GLN A 67 1.19 -5.26 6.60
CA GLN A 67 0.92 -6.14 7.72
C GLN A 67 1.48 -5.50 9.00
N ALA A 68 0.61 -4.77 9.69
CA ALA A 68 0.85 -4.25 11.03
C ALA A 68 -0.48 -4.12 11.76
N CYS A 69 -0.45 -4.19 13.11
CA CYS A 69 -1.62 -3.87 13.92
C CYS A 69 -1.92 -2.38 13.80
N ARG A 70 -3.21 -2.00 13.81
CA ARG A 70 -3.66 -0.61 13.83
C ARG A 70 -4.37 -0.23 15.15
N GLY A 71 -4.26 -1.11 16.15
CA GLY A 71 -4.71 -0.89 17.51
C GLY A 71 -4.67 -2.18 18.33
N THR A 72 -5.30 -2.16 19.49
CA THR A 72 -5.27 -3.27 20.47
C THR A 72 -6.59 -4.04 20.52
N GLU A 73 -7.64 -3.58 19.84
CA GLU A 73 -8.94 -4.24 19.82
C GLU A 73 -8.86 -5.57 19.07
N ARG A 74 -9.50 -6.59 19.64
CA ARG A 74 -9.73 -7.87 18.96
C ARG A 74 -11.07 -7.74 18.24
N ASP A 75 -11.14 -8.17 16.98
CA ASP A 75 -12.31 -8.01 16.10
C ASP A 75 -13.64 -8.17 16.84
N ARG A 76 -14.27 -7.02 17.11
CA ARG A 76 -15.69 -6.84 17.35
C ARG A 76 -16.08 -5.67 16.46
N LEU A 77 -16.28 -5.99 15.18
CA LEU A 77 -16.53 -5.04 14.09
C LEU A 77 -17.45 -3.88 14.51
N PRO A 78 -17.04 -2.64 14.23
CA PRO A 78 -17.91 -1.71 13.53
C PRO A 78 -17.33 -1.47 12.13
N ILE A 79 -18.22 -1.58 11.15
CA ILE A 79 -18.00 -1.11 9.78
C ILE A 79 -18.23 0.40 9.83
N GLU A 80 -17.24 1.20 9.42
CA GLU A 80 -17.50 2.56 8.95
C GLU A 80 -16.72 2.86 7.66
N SER A 81 -17.33 3.74 6.86
CA SER A 81 -17.27 3.86 5.41
C SER A 81 -16.96 5.31 5.00
N ASP A 82 -16.36 5.41 3.81
CA ASP A 82 -16.30 6.46 2.78
C ASP A 82 -15.96 7.90 3.19
N SER A 83 -14.78 8.35 2.74
CA SER A 83 -14.35 9.75 2.77
C SER A 83 -15.09 10.61 1.72
N ASP A 84 -15.17 11.92 2.00
CA ASP A 84 -15.80 12.95 1.16
C ASP A 84 -15.28 13.00 -0.30
N PRO A 85 -16.11 13.40 -1.28
CA PRO A 85 -15.71 13.51 -2.67
C PRO A 85 -14.64 14.58 -2.89
N ILE A 86 -13.50 14.19 -3.47
CA ILE A 86 -12.45 15.12 -3.92
C ILE A 86 -12.99 15.91 -5.13
N SER A 87 -13.08 17.23 -5.01
CA SER A 87 -13.45 18.11 -6.14
C SER A 87 -12.33 18.11 -7.19
N ILE A 88 -12.61 17.56 -8.37
CA ILE A 88 -11.68 17.55 -9.50
C ILE A 88 -11.65 18.95 -10.14
N SER A 89 -10.59 19.72 -9.87
CA SER A 89 -10.29 20.94 -10.61
C SER A 89 -8.80 21.05 -10.95
N SER A 90 -8.34 20.24 -11.90
CA SER A 90 -7.24 20.55 -12.84
C SER A 90 -7.03 19.36 -13.78
N SER A 91 -6.54 19.63 -14.99
CA SER A 91 -6.14 18.62 -16.00
C SER A 91 -4.90 17.80 -15.61
N SER A 92 -4.46 17.89 -14.35
CA SER A 92 -3.30 17.19 -13.79
C SER A 92 -3.79 16.24 -12.71
N LEU A 93 -3.47 14.95 -12.83
CA LEU A 93 -3.71 13.98 -11.78
C LEU A 93 -3.14 14.47 -10.43
N PRO A 94 -3.85 14.25 -9.30
CA PRO A 94 -3.37 14.63 -7.97
C PRO A 94 -2.00 14.00 -7.63
N ALA A 95 -1.25 14.65 -6.73
CA ALA A 95 0.06 14.15 -6.29
C ALA A 95 -0.01 12.75 -5.64
N ASP A 96 -1.16 12.41 -5.05
CA ASP A 96 -1.46 11.12 -4.41
C ASP A 96 -2.17 10.13 -5.38
N ALA A 97 -2.16 10.39 -6.69
CA ALA A 97 -2.73 9.49 -7.68
C ALA A 97 -1.94 8.16 -7.80
N ASP A 98 -2.63 7.13 -8.28
CA ASP A 98 -2.10 5.79 -8.55
C ASP A 98 -1.62 4.99 -7.33
N PHE A 99 -2.06 5.35 -6.11
CA PHE A 99 -1.77 4.57 -4.90
C PHE A 99 -2.85 3.53 -4.59
N LEU A 100 -2.40 2.32 -4.26
CA LEU A 100 -3.22 1.30 -3.62
C LEU A 100 -2.58 0.94 -2.28
N ILE A 101 -3.25 1.25 -1.16
CA ILE A 101 -2.74 0.95 0.18
C ILE A 101 -3.68 -0.05 0.84
N CYS A 102 -3.18 -1.25 1.12
CA CYS A 102 -3.93 -2.32 1.75
C CYS A 102 -3.36 -2.64 3.14
N PHE A 103 -4.23 -2.58 4.15
CA PHE A 103 -3.88 -2.93 5.53
C PHE A 103 -4.40 -4.32 5.89
N ALA A 104 -3.61 -5.07 6.65
CA ALA A 104 -4.01 -6.38 7.19
C ALA A 104 -5.09 -6.32 8.28
N SER A 105 -5.43 -5.12 8.78
CA SER A 105 -6.43 -4.90 9.82
C SER A 105 -7.14 -3.56 9.63
N ALA A 106 -8.40 -3.49 10.07
CA ALA A 106 -9.14 -2.24 10.16
C ALA A 106 -8.48 -1.30 11.20
N PRO A 107 -8.70 0.03 11.13
CA PRO A 107 -8.29 0.95 12.19
C PRO A 107 -8.73 0.44 13.57
N GLY A 108 -7.87 0.54 14.59
CA GLY A 108 -8.17 0.06 15.95
C GLY A 108 -7.91 -1.44 16.21
N HIS A 109 -7.74 -2.25 15.16
CA HIS A 109 -7.72 -3.71 15.28
C HIS A 109 -6.31 -4.33 15.19
N GLN A 110 -6.19 -5.54 15.73
CA GLN A 110 -4.98 -6.36 15.61
C GLN A 110 -4.90 -7.04 14.24
N SER A 111 -3.66 -7.30 13.79
CA SER A 111 -3.40 -8.11 12.61
C SER A 111 -2.78 -9.45 13.03
N TYR A 112 -3.20 -10.54 12.39
CA TYR A 112 -2.87 -11.89 12.85
C TYR A 112 -1.71 -12.53 12.06
N ARG A 113 -0.73 -13.05 12.79
CA ARG A 113 0.38 -13.86 12.28
C ARG A 113 0.58 -15.09 13.14
N GLN A 114 0.62 -16.26 12.51
CA GLN A 114 0.96 -17.50 13.20
C GLN A 114 2.40 -17.90 12.90
N ARG A 115 3.10 -18.44 13.91
CA ARG A 115 4.55 -18.72 13.83
C ARG A 115 4.92 -19.70 12.71
N PHE A 116 4.04 -20.66 12.41
CA PHE A 116 4.29 -21.72 11.43
C PHE A 116 3.52 -21.55 10.12
N LEU A 117 2.43 -20.76 10.10
CA LEU A 117 1.58 -20.55 8.92
C LEU A 117 1.76 -19.18 8.26
N GLY A 118 2.51 -18.27 8.89
CA GLY A 118 2.71 -16.90 8.39
C GLY A 118 1.55 -15.96 8.73
N SER A 119 1.54 -14.80 8.06
CA SER A 119 0.45 -13.80 8.18
C SER A 119 -0.74 -14.26 7.33
N TRP A 120 -1.96 -14.16 7.89
CA TRP A 120 -3.17 -14.50 7.14
C TRP A 120 -3.32 -13.60 5.91
N PHE A 121 -3.16 -12.29 6.09
CA PHE A 121 -3.28 -11.31 5.01
C PHE A 121 -2.28 -11.58 3.87
N ILE A 122 -0.99 -11.75 4.19
CA ILE A 122 0.03 -11.98 3.17
C ILE A 122 -0.15 -13.34 2.48
N SER A 123 -0.49 -14.38 3.23
CA SER A 123 -0.78 -15.70 2.66
C SER A 123 -1.97 -15.63 1.68
N SER A 124 -3.02 -14.88 2.02
CA SER A 124 -4.16 -14.62 1.13
C SER A 124 -3.75 -13.86 -0.12
N VAL A 125 -3.01 -12.75 0.01
CA VAL A 125 -2.54 -11.96 -1.15
C VAL A 125 -1.70 -12.83 -2.09
N VAL A 126 -0.74 -13.58 -1.54
CA VAL A 126 0.10 -14.49 -2.34
C VAL A 126 -0.73 -15.56 -3.03
N SER A 127 -1.74 -16.12 -2.35
CA SER A 127 -2.64 -17.11 -2.94
C SER A 127 -3.44 -16.53 -4.12
N VAL A 128 -3.97 -15.32 -3.97
CA VAL A 128 -4.70 -14.62 -5.02
C VAL A 128 -3.79 -14.32 -6.21
N PHE A 129 -2.62 -13.72 -5.99
CA PHE A 129 -1.70 -13.41 -7.08
C PHE A 129 -1.19 -14.67 -7.80
N LYS A 130 -0.87 -15.74 -7.08
CA LYS A 130 -0.48 -17.02 -7.70
C LYS A 130 -1.58 -17.60 -8.59
N LYS A 131 -2.84 -17.42 -8.20
CA LYS A 131 -3.98 -17.97 -8.94
C LYS A 131 -4.42 -17.09 -10.10
N TYR A 132 -4.27 -15.77 -9.96
CA TYR A 132 -4.95 -14.81 -10.84
C TYR A 132 -4.04 -13.80 -11.57
N ALA A 133 -2.75 -13.72 -11.27
CA ALA A 133 -1.88 -12.70 -11.88
C ALA A 133 -1.76 -12.83 -13.42
N GLU A 134 -1.87 -14.03 -13.96
CA GLU A 134 -1.79 -14.29 -15.41
C GLU A 134 -3.16 -14.28 -16.09
N THR A 135 -4.26 -14.29 -15.31
CA THR A 135 -5.60 -14.26 -15.89
C THR A 135 -5.90 -12.84 -16.34
N ARG A 136 -6.00 -12.63 -17.65
CA ARG A 136 -6.57 -11.38 -18.18
C ARG A 136 -7.97 -11.22 -17.58
N ALA A 137 -8.25 -10.02 -17.06
CA ALA A 137 -9.60 -9.70 -16.63
C ALA A 137 -10.56 -9.93 -17.81
N PRO A 138 -11.70 -10.60 -17.60
CA PRO A 138 -12.69 -10.81 -18.66
C PRO A 138 -13.33 -9.49 -19.14
N TYR A 139 -13.09 -8.40 -18.42
CA TYR A 139 -13.46 -7.04 -18.80
C TYR A 139 -12.19 -6.23 -19.04
N GLY A 140 -11.56 -6.46 -20.20
CA GLY A 140 -10.54 -5.56 -20.71
C GLY A 140 -11.20 -4.25 -21.14
N TYR A 141 -10.70 -3.14 -20.62
CA TYR A 141 -10.79 -1.87 -21.33
C TYR A 141 -9.99 -2.09 -22.61
N ASP A 142 -10.68 -2.24 -23.75
CA ASP A 142 -10.02 -2.28 -25.05
C ASP A 142 -9.26 -0.97 -25.19
N ASP A 143 -7.93 -1.06 -25.12
CA ASP A 143 -7.05 0.00 -25.59
C ASP A 143 -7.23 0.09 -27.10
N GLN A 144 -8.22 0.89 -27.53
CA GLN A 144 -8.32 1.36 -28.90
C GLN A 144 -7.31 2.49 -29.12
N SER A 145 -6.02 2.19 -29.04
CA SER A 145 -4.99 3.03 -29.63
C SER A 145 -4.02 2.18 -30.45
N LYS A 146 -4.19 2.30 -31.76
CA LYS A 146 -3.24 1.88 -32.79
C LYS A 146 -1.97 2.73 -32.72
#